data_AF-I0K686-F1
#
_entry.id   AF-I0K686-F1
#
_cell.length_a   1.000
_cell.length_b   1.000
_cell.length_c   1.000
_cell.angle_alpha   90.00
_cell.angle_beta   90.00
_cell.angle_gamma   90.00
#
_symmetry.space_group_name_H-M   'P 1'
#
loop_
_entity.id
_entity.type
_entity.pdbx_description
1 polymer ?
#
loop_
_entity_poly.entity_id
_entity_poly.type
_entity_poly.pdbx_seq_one_letter_code
_entity_poly.pdbx_strand_id
1 'polypeptide(L)'
;MRRWTPWPCRRLPTRNWRPPERLSNNPGTDCIPSERLRRWLPSCWLCWPAFSPPNSLTHSLVWPFHPYITVPIACTASIKKPNNLMIMNYFGEFISQITGKLIHLIPNRSALGLSVPPSYLSAAAIALLVGHLPAQAQDTPPADYSQKITLVIHGGAGTITRQNMTPEKEKAYKAVLNQALQTGYAILKRGGTSLDAIEATIRVMEDSPLFNAGKGAVFTHEGKNELDASIMDGSNLKAGAIAGVTVIRNPISTARRVMEHSEHVMMMGRGAEAFAKAQGMELVDPKYFYTEARWNGLQKALAEEKVQLDHSEPAPKPDKTQAPAKTPKARPIKTSWAPDPTIFDEGKKYGTVGCVALDRFGNLAAGTSTGGMTNKRYGRVGDAPIIGAGTYANNATCAVSATGHGEYFIRSVVGYDISALMEYKGLSVTDAANEVVMRKLVQRGGEGGVIALDRNGNVAMPFNSEGMYRGYIKADGSSEVLIYKD
;
A
#
# COMPACT_ATOMS: atom_id res chain seq x y z
N MET A 1 -35.14 7.24 52.23
CA MET A 1 -33.91 7.47 53.04
C MET A 1 -32.98 6.27 52.87
N ARG A 2 -31.79 6.49 52.28
CA ARG A 2 -30.50 5.84 52.54
C ARG A 2 -29.50 6.44 51.53
N ARG A 3 -28.74 7.43 52.01
CA ARG A 3 -27.70 8.14 51.25
C ARG A 3 -26.45 7.25 51.16
N TRP A 4 -25.85 7.20 49.97
CA TRP A 4 -24.49 6.71 49.77
C TRP A 4 -23.54 7.90 49.77
N THR A 5 -22.52 7.86 50.62
CA THR A 5 -21.41 8.81 50.69
C THR A 5 -20.21 8.26 49.91
N PRO A 6 -19.49 9.08 49.12
CA PRO A 6 -18.25 8.66 48.47
C PRO A 6 -17.02 8.86 49.37
N TRP A 7 -16.11 7.88 49.37
CA TRP A 7 -14.81 7.94 50.04
C TRP A 7 -13.81 8.84 49.27
N PRO A 8 -12.90 9.57 49.96
CA PRO A 8 -11.97 10.49 49.32
C PRO A 8 -10.67 9.82 48.84
N CYS A 9 -10.22 10.27 47.67
CA CYS A 9 -8.98 9.92 46.99
C CYS A 9 -7.75 10.48 47.75
N ARG A 10 -6.84 9.61 48.24
CA ARG A 10 -5.57 10.03 48.85
C ARG A 10 -4.49 10.24 47.78
N ARG A 11 -3.92 11.46 47.76
CA ARG A 11 -2.71 11.84 47.00
C ARG A 11 -1.49 11.09 47.54
N LEU A 12 -0.69 10.51 46.64
CA LEU A 12 0.68 10.06 46.94
C LEU A 12 1.65 11.25 46.76
N PRO A 13 2.66 11.42 47.64
CA PRO A 13 3.60 12.53 47.55
C PRO A 13 4.69 12.31 46.48
N THR A 14 4.99 13.39 45.78
CA THR A 14 6.06 13.55 44.78
C THR A 14 7.43 13.38 45.41
N ARG A 15 8.23 12.41 44.93
CA ARG A 15 9.65 12.29 45.27
C ARG A 15 10.49 12.98 44.19
N ASN A 16 11.25 13.98 44.62
CA ASN A 16 12.19 14.76 43.81
C ASN A 16 13.19 13.88 43.07
N TRP A 17 13.26 14.02 41.75
CA TRP A 17 14.29 13.44 40.89
C TRP A 17 15.36 14.53 40.64
N ARG A 18 16.60 14.30 41.09
CA ARG A 18 17.78 15.10 40.67
C ARG A 18 18.46 14.37 39.51
N PRO A 19 18.93 15.07 38.46
CA PRO A 19 19.67 14.44 37.38
C PRO A 19 21.12 14.14 37.81
N PRO A 20 21.76 13.08 37.28
CA PRO A 20 23.17 12.80 37.56
C PRO A 20 24.11 13.69 36.73
N GLU A 21 25.21 14.09 37.36
CA GLU A 21 26.31 14.86 36.80
C GLU A 21 27.12 14.08 35.74
N ARG A 22 27.79 14.85 34.88
CA ARG A 22 28.67 14.43 33.79
C ARG A 22 29.91 13.71 34.32
N LEU A 23 30.33 12.65 33.64
CA LEU A 23 31.72 12.21 33.62
C LEU A 23 32.20 12.05 32.17
N SER A 24 33.44 12.50 31.98
CA SER A 24 34.16 12.78 30.75
C SER A 24 34.92 11.59 30.17
N ASN A 25 35.09 11.62 28.85
CA ASN A 25 36.05 10.97 27.94
C ASN A 25 37.28 10.24 28.54
N ASN A 26 37.57 9.01 28.08
CA ASN A 26 38.55 8.71 27.01
C ASN A 26 38.62 7.20 26.63
N PRO A 27 39.21 6.82 25.48
CA PRO A 27 39.01 5.54 24.79
C PRO A 27 40.11 4.48 25.06
N GLY A 28 39.79 3.20 24.84
CA GLY A 28 40.74 2.10 24.83
C GLY A 28 40.08 0.77 24.48
N THR A 29 40.62 0.12 23.46
CA THR A 29 40.30 -1.21 22.93
C THR A 29 40.54 -2.33 23.94
N ASP A 30 39.70 -3.37 23.96
CA ASP A 30 40.12 -4.79 23.90
C ASP A 30 38.93 -5.77 23.93
N CYS A 31 39.12 -6.88 23.22
CA CYS A 31 38.16 -7.95 22.96
C CYS A 31 38.21 -9.09 24.01
N ILE A 32 37.02 -9.57 24.45
CA ILE A 32 36.61 -10.98 24.75
C ILE A 32 37.23 -11.64 26.03
N PRO A 33 36.60 -12.59 26.80
CA PRO A 33 35.41 -13.45 26.54
C PRO A 33 34.32 -13.57 27.63
N SER A 34 33.31 -14.34 27.22
CA SER A 34 32.11 -14.94 27.82
C SER A 34 32.17 -15.61 29.21
N GLU A 35 30.98 -15.67 29.82
CA GLU A 35 30.48 -16.54 30.91
C GLU A 35 30.87 -16.24 32.39
N ARG A 36 29.93 -15.66 33.16
CA ARG A 36 29.20 -16.36 34.25
C ARG A 36 28.29 -15.45 35.11
N LEU A 37 27.07 -15.93 35.28
CA LEU A 37 26.23 -15.95 36.52
C LEU A 37 25.57 -14.67 37.07
N ARG A 38 24.27 -14.56 36.73
CA ARG A 38 23.06 -14.52 37.60
C ARG A 38 23.06 -13.73 38.92
N ARG A 39 22.09 -12.81 38.99
CA ARG A 39 21.04 -12.52 40.01
C ARG A 39 20.87 -10.98 40.01
N TRP A 40 19.69 -10.39 39.82
CA TRP A 40 18.53 -10.41 40.72
C TRP A 40 17.27 -9.92 39.96
N LEU A 41 16.17 -10.67 40.05
CA LEU A 41 14.78 -10.24 39.80
C LEU A 41 13.92 -10.85 40.92
N PRO A 42 13.00 -10.11 41.55
CA PRO A 42 12.05 -10.70 42.49
C PRO A 42 10.71 -11.11 41.85
N SER A 43 10.39 -12.35 42.17
CA SER A 43 9.18 -13.21 42.16
C SER A 43 7.77 -12.59 42.24
N CYS A 44 6.78 -13.28 41.63
CA CYS A 44 5.60 -13.95 42.24
C CYS A 44 4.50 -14.20 41.18
N TRP A 45 4.32 -15.42 40.63
CA TRP A 45 3.39 -16.50 41.02
C TRP A 45 1.89 -16.21 40.89
N LEU A 46 1.18 -16.93 39.99
CA LEU A 46 0.02 -17.79 40.31
C LEU A 46 -0.56 -18.56 39.08
N CYS A 47 -0.61 -19.89 39.27
CA CYS A 47 -1.54 -20.95 38.81
C CYS A 47 -1.84 -21.28 37.33
N TRP A 48 -1.50 -22.53 37.00
CA TRP A 48 -2.04 -23.40 35.93
C TRP A 48 -3.20 -24.26 36.49
N PRO A 49 -3.96 -25.01 35.67
CA PRO A 49 -3.56 -26.42 35.45
C PRO A 49 -3.72 -26.93 34.01
N ALA A 50 -2.79 -27.83 33.64
CA ALA A 50 -2.70 -28.51 32.37
C ALA A 50 -3.54 -29.80 32.36
N PHE A 51 -4.14 -30.11 31.22
CA PHE A 51 -4.78 -31.39 30.92
C PHE A 51 -3.76 -32.35 30.30
N SER A 52 -3.75 -33.61 30.75
CA SER A 52 -3.02 -34.74 30.15
C SER A 52 -3.99 -35.73 29.50
N PRO A 53 -3.64 -36.41 28.39
CA PRO A 53 -4.39 -37.57 27.89
C PRO A 53 -3.75 -38.92 28.32
N PRO A 54 -4.50 -40.04 28.32
CA PRO A 54 -4.01 -41.35 28.74
C PRO A 54 -3.45 -42.21 27.59
N ASN A 55 -2.67 -43.22 27.99
CA ASN A 55 -1.91 -44.19 27.18
C ASN A 55 -2.67 -45.50 26.83
N SER A 56 -2.02 -46.30 25.96
CA SER A 56 -2.16 -47.75 25.63
C SER A 56 -3.05 -48.06 24.41
N LEU A 57 -2.66 -48.87 23.41
CA LEU A 57 -2.09 -50.23 23.46
C LEU A 57 -1.14 -50.58 22.28
N THR A 58 -0.38 -51.64 22.54
CA THR A 58 0.68 -52.41 21.86
C THR A 58 0.40 -53.04 20.49
N HIS A 59 1.43 -53.15 19.62
CA HIS A 59 2.02 -54.44 19.16
C HIS A 59 3.37 -54.25 18.42
N SER A 60 4.24 -55.24 18.57
CA SER A 60 5.71 -55.25 18.42
C SER A 60 6.24 -55.84 17.10
N LEU A 61 7.53 -55.58 16.78
CA LEU A 61 8.61 -56.47 16.23
C LEU A 61 9.60 -55.69 15.32
N VAL A 62 10.72 -55.15 15.83
CA VAL A 62 12.12 -55.71 15.89
C VAL A 62 12.82 -55.96 14.52
N TRP A 63 13.62 -54.97 14.06
CA TRP A 63 15.06 -54.92 13.60
C TRP A 63 15.68 -56.06 12.73
N PRO A 64 16.86 -55.92 12.02
CA PRO A 64 17.97 -54.94 12.20
C PRO A 64 18.80 -54.50 10.93
N PHE A 65 19.85 -53.70 11.20
CA PHE A 65 21.14 -53.50 10.49
C PHE A 65 21.35 -52.35 9.47
N HIS A 66 22.07 -51.33 9.98
CA HIS A 66 23.04 -50.42 9.34
C HIS A 66 24.15 -51.18 8.56
N PRO A 67 24.96 -50.57 7.65
CA PRO A 67 25.68 -49.31 7.94
C PRO A 67 26.17 -48.40 6.76
N TYR A 68 26.74 -47.24 7.16
CA TYR A 68 27.86 -46.49 6.55
C TYR A 68 27.62 -45.53 5.37
N ILE A 69 27.60 -44.22 5.67
CA ILE A 69 28.67 -43.22 5.38
C ILE A 69 28.04 -41.82 5.22
N THR A 70 28.34 -40.96 6.19
CA THR A 70 28.20 -39.50 6.10
C THR A 70 29.46 -38.92 5.47
N VAL A 71 29.30 -38.03 4.49
CA VAL A 71 30.31 -37.05 4.08
C VAL A 71 29.65 -35.67 4.08
N PRO A 72 30.21 -34.66 4.77
CA PRO A 72 29.63 -33.32 4.83
C PRO A 72 30.08 -32.50 3.62
N ILE A 73 29.16 -31.77 2.97
CA ILE A 73 29.53 -30.70 2.05
C ILE A 73 29.13 -29.37 2.70
N ALA A 74 30.14 -28.70 3.24
CA ALA A 74 30.13 -27.25 3.37
C ALA A 74 30.36 -26.66 1.97
N CYS A 75 29.44 -25.84 1.49
CA CYS A 75 29.66 -24.98 0.33
C CYS A 75 29.18 -23.57 0.64
N THR A 76 30.11 -22.74 1.11
CA THR A 76 30.12 -21.31 0.83
C THR A 76 30.63 -21.12 -0.61
N ALA A 77 29.75 -20.82 -1.55
CA ALA A 77 30.14 -20.30 -2.86
C ALA A 77 29.07 -19.34 -3.40
N SER A 78 29.51 -18.11 -3.64
CA SER A 78 28.82 -17.00 -4.28
C SER A 78 28.19 -17.41 -5.62
N ILE A 79 26.87 -17.31 -5.75
CA ILE A 79 26.17 -17.53 -7.02
C ILE A 79 26.28 -16.26 -7.88
N LYS A 80 27.24 -16.25 -8.82
CA LYS A 80 27.07 -15.52 -10.09
C LYS A 80 26.24 -16.41 -11.02
N LYS A 81 25.26 -15.80 -11.72
CA LYS A 81 24.32 -16.44 -12.66
C LYS A 81 25.01 -17.54 -13.51
N PRO A 82 24.49 -18.79 -13.55
CA PRO A 82 25.02 -19.79 -14.46
C PRO A 82 24.50 -19.55 -15.89
N ASN A 83 25.39 -19.67 -16.87
CA ASN A 83 25.07 -19.66 -18.30
C ASN A 83 24.36 -20.95 -18.71
N ASN A 84 23.41 -20.85 -19.65
CA ASN A 84 22.55 -21.93 -20.16
C ASN A 84 23.29 -23.18 -20.69
N LEU A 85 24.60 -23.11 -20.94
CA LEU A 85 25.40 -24.26 -21.41
C LEU A 85 25.60 -25.36 -20.36
N MET A 86 25.64 -25.03 -19.06
CA MET A 86 25.86 -26.05 -18.02
C MET A 86 24.64 -26.93 -17.76
N ILE A 87 23.43 -26.39 -17.94
CA ILE A 87 22.18 -27.12 -17.71
C ILE A 87 21.96 -28.19 -18.81
N MET A 88 22.42 -27.93 -20.03
CA MET A 88 22.31 -28.86 -21.16
C MET A 88 23.24 -30.08 -21.01
N ASN A 89 24.43 -29.92 -20.45
CA ASN A 89 25.36 -31.05 -20.26
C ASN A 89 24.89 -32.01 -19.17
N TYR A 90 24.26 -31.52 -18.10
CA TYR A 90 23.71 -32.37 -17.04
C TYR A 90 22.50 -33.21 -17.49
N PHE A 91 21.71 -32.71 -18.46
CA PHE A 91 20.58 -33.45 -19.02
C PHE A 91 21.03 -34.58 -19.96
N GLY A 92 22.16 -34.40 -20.66
CA GLY A 92 22.73 -35.41 -21.57
C GLY A 92 23.23 -36.66 -20.85
N GLU A 93 23.90 -36.51 -19.70
CA GLU A 93 24.40 -37.66 -18.93
C GLU A 93 23.26 -38.47 -18.26
N PHE A 94 22.16 -37.82 -17.89
CA PHE A 94 21.00 -38.48 -17.28
C PHE A 94 20.25 -39.39 -18.27
N ILE A 95 20.13 -38.99 -19.54
CA ILE A 95 19.48 -39.79 -20.60
C ILE A 95 20.36 -40.99 -21.02
N SER A 96 21.69 -40.84 -20.97
CA SER A 96 22.64 -41.94 -21.26
C SER A 96 22.55 -43.07 -20.22
N GLN A 97 22.32 -42.74 -18.94
CA GLN A 97 22.16 -43.76 -17.88
C GLN A 97 20.83 -44.53 -17.94
N ILE A 98 19.76 -43.94 -18.49
CA ILE A 98 18.45 -44.60 -18.60
C ILE A 98 18.40 -45.53 -19.83
N THR A 99 19.03 -45.14 -20.94
CA THR A 99 19.07 -45.94 -22.17
C THR A 99 19.92 -47.22 -22.02
N GLY A 100 20.97 -47.21 -21.20
CA GLY A 100 21.79 -48.39 -20.91
C GLY A 100 21.11 -49.47 -20.05
N LYS A 101 20.05 -49.14 -19.29
CA LYS A 101 19.39 -50.09 -18.37
C LYS A 101 18.09 -50.72 -18.91
N LEU A 102 17.58 -50.28 -20.06
CA LEU A 102 16.35 -50.84 -20.64
C LEU A 102 16.57 -52.05 -21.58
N ILE A 103 17.82 -52.38 -21.92
CA ILE A 103 18.13 -53.46 -22.88
C ILE A 103 17.99 -54.88 -22.27
N HIS A 104 17.87 -55.00 -20.94
CA HIS A 104 17.80 -56.30 -20.25
C HIS A 104 16.39 -56.77 -19.84
N LEU A 105 15.31 -56.12 -20.29
CA LEU A 105 13.93 -56.43 -19.85
C LEU A 105 13.01 -57.07 -20.92
N ILE A 106 13.56 -57.64 -21.99
CA ILE A 106 12.74 -58.35 -23.01
C ILE A 106 13.01 -59.86 -22.95
N PRO A 107 12.15 -60.68 -22.31
CA PRO A 107 12.18 -62.12 -22.47
C PRO A 107 11.33 -62.58 -23.68
N ASN A 108 11.90 -63.51 -24.45
CA ASN A 108 11.32 -64.36 -25.49
C ASN A 108 10.80 -63.73 -26.80
N ARG A 109 11.62 -63.89 -27.85
CA ARG A 109 11.19 -63.93 -29.26
C ARG A 109 10.77 -65.35 -29.62
N SER A 110 9.48 -65.58 -29.83
CA SER A 110 8.97 -66.63 -30.72
C SER A 110 7.46 -66.55 -30.88
N ALA A 111 6.99 -65.66 -31.76
CA ALA A 111 5.75 -65.80 -32.53
C ALA A 111 5.57 -64.53 -33.38
N LEU A 112 4.98 -64.67 -34.57
CA LEU A 112 4.74 -63.65 -35.61
C LEU A 112 5.95 -63.42 -36.54
N GLY A 113 6.00 -64.26 -37.58
CA GLY A 113 6.89 -64.11 -38.72
C GLY A 113 6.54 -62.91 -39.59
N LEU A 114 7.13 -61.76 -39.27
CA LEU A 114 7.21 -60.61 -40.15
C LEU A 114 8.68 -60.22 -40.29
N SER A 115 9.27 -60.57 -41.44
CA SER A 115 10.62 -60.17 -41.83
C SER A 115 10.61 -58.72 -42.32
N VAL A 116 10.91 -57.77 -41.44
CA VAL A 116 11.21 -56.39 -41.85
C VAL A 116 12.73 -56.19 -41.77
N PRO A 117 13.41 -55.79 -42.87
CA PRO A 117 14.86 -55.68 -42.89
C PRO A 117 15.38 -54.55 -41.96
N PRO A 118 16.58 -54.70 -41.36
CA PRO A 118 17.10 -53.79 -40.32
C PRO A 118 17.35 -52.34 -40.76
N SER A 119 17.28 -52.05 -42.06
CA SER A 119 17.53 -50.72 -42.63
C SER A 119 16.38 -49.73 -42.46
N TYR A 120 15.18 -50.17 -42.08
CA TYR A 120 14.01 -49.27 -41.92
C TYR A 120 13.74 -48.81 -40.48
N LEU A 121 14.34 -49.46 -39.47
CA LEU A 121 14.17 -49.08 -38.06
C LEU A 121 14.99 -47.86 -37.64
N SER A 122 15.99 -47.46 -38.43
CA SER A 122 16.86 -46.31 -38.10
C SER A 122 16.28 -44.98 -38.57
N ALA A 123 15.46 -44.94 -39.64
CA ALA A 123 14.87 -43.70 -40.15
C ALA A 123 13.62 -43.27 -39.35
N ALA A 124 12.81 -44.23 -38.90
CA ALA A 124 11.60 -43.94 -38.11
C ALA A 124 11.92 -43.48 -36.67
N ALA A 125 12.99 -44.01 -36.05
CA ALA A 125 13.43 -43.58 -34.73
C ALA A 125 14.04 -42.17 -34.74
N ILE A 126 14.73 -41.77 -35.82
CA ILE A 126 15.28 -40.41 -35.97
C ILE A 126 14.16 -39.40 -36.27
N ALA A 127 13.14 -39.75 -37.05
CA ALA A 127 11.98 -38.88 -37.29
C ALA A 127 11.12 -38.66 -36.02
N LEU A 128 11.07 -39.63 -35.10
CA LEU A 128 10.36 -39.51 -33.82
C LEU A 128 11.16 -38.77 -32.73
N LEU A 129 12.49 -38.71 -32.84
CA LEU A 129 13.34 -37.93 -31.91
C LEU A 129 13.57 -36.48 -32.33
N VAL A 130 13.40 -36.12 -33.61
CA VAL A 130 13.54 -34.73 -34.08
C VAL A 130 12.24 -33.92 -33.90
N GLY A 131 11.10 -34.58 -33.62
CA GLY A 131 9.79 -33.94 -33.47
C GLY A 131 9.50 -33.28 -32.11
N HIS A 132 10.44 -33.30 -31.15
CA HIS A 132 10.24 -32.75 -29.79
C HIS A 132 11.33 -31.75 -29.36
N LEU A 133 11.93 -31.02 -30.31
CA LEU A 133 12.62 -29.79 -29.92
C LEU A 133 11.57 -28.85 -29.33
N PRO A 134 11.69 -28.42 -28.05
CA PRO A 134 10.82 -27.38 -27.55
C PRO A 134 11.03 -26.18 -28.48
N ALA A 135 9.95 -25.67 -29.06
CA ALA A 135 10.00 -24.43 -29.81
C ALA A 135 10.79 -23.44 -28.97
N GLN A 136 11.95 -22.99 -29.47
CA GLN A 136 12.67 -21.90 -28.84
C GLN A 136 11.63 -20.80 -28.63
N ALA A 137 11.39 -20.43 -27.38
CA ALA A 137 10.64 -19.24 -27.07
C ALA A 137 11.29 -18.13 -27.90
N GLN A 138 10.60 -17.65 -28.93
CA GLN A 138 11.04 -16.47 -29.64
C GLN A 138 11.02 -15.38 -28.59
N ASP A 139 12.22 -14.97 -28.15
CA ASP A 139 12.42 -13.81 -27.29
C ASP A 139 11.94 -12.60 -28.09
N THR A 140 10.63 -12.37 -28.07
CA THR A 140 10.02 -11.16 -28.61
C THR A 140 10.74 -10.01 -27.91
N PRO A 141 11.33 -9.06 -28.65
CA PRO A 141 11.95 -7.89 -28.04
C PRO A 141 10.94 -7.27 -27.06
N PRO A 142 11.36 -6.88 -25.84
CA PRO A 142 10.47 -6.21 -24.90
C PRO A 142 9.73 -5.09 -25.64
N ALA A 143 8.40 -5.09 -25.55
CA ALA A 143 7.59 -4.11 -26.26
C ALA A 143 8.03 -2.69 -25.86
N ASP A 144 8.37 -1.85 -26.84
CA ASP A 144 8.80 -0.47 -26.60
C ASP A 144 7.58 0.43 -26.40
N TYR A 145 7.39 0.89 -25.16
CA TYR A 145 6.32 1.80 -24.78
C TYR A 145 6.73 3.28 -24.85
N SER A 146 7.86 3.63 -25.47
CA SER A 146 8.36 5.02 -25.51
C SER A 146 7.35 6.03 -26.05
N GLN A 147 6.51 5.64 -27.03
CA GLN A 147 5.45 6.49 -27.59
C GLN A 147 4.15 6.52 -26.76
N LYS A 148 4.07 5.70 -25.70
CA LYS A 148 2.91 5.57 -24.81
C LYS A 148 3.17 6.09 -23.40
N ILE A 149 4.40 6.55 -23.12
CA ILE A 149 4.75 7.17 -21.85
C ILE A 149 3.69 8.21 -21.48
N THR A 150 3.14 8.07 -20.28
CA THR A 150 2.07 8.94 -19.79
C THR A 150 2.24 9.12 -18.29
N LEU A 151 2.12 10.34 -17.82
CA LEU A 151 2.14 10.69 -16.40
C LEU A 151 0.89 11.50 -16.10
N VAL A 152 0.16 11.12 -15.06
CA VAL A 152 -1.07 11.78 -14.62
C VAL A 152 -0.93 12.13 -13.15
N ILE A 153 -1.44 13.29 -12.74
CA ILE A 153 -1.39 13.77 -11.35
C ILE A 153 -2.75 14.27 -10.88
N HIS A 154 -2.96 14.25 -9.57
CA HIS A 154 -3.94 15.09 -8.89
C HIS A 154 -3.35 15.79 -7.68
N GLY A 155 -3.89 16.97 -7.37
CA GLY A 155 -3.59 17.77 -6.18
C GLY A 155 -4.74 17.81 -5.16
N GLY A 156 -5.79 17.02 -5.38
CA GLY A 156 -6.92 16.87 -4.47
C GLY A 156 -8.26 17.27 -5.08
N ALA A 157 -9.32 16.63 -4.60
CA ALA A 157 -10.71 16.83 -4.99
C ALA A 157 -11.55 17.34 -3.81
N GLY A 158 -12.57 18.16 -4.07
CA GLY A 158 -13.52 18.64 -3.06
C GLY A 158 -14.13 19.99 -3.43
N THR A 159 -14.44 20.80 -2.41
CA THR A 159 -15.01 22.15 -2.52
C THR A 159 -14.00 23.17 -3.06
N ILE A 160 -13.60 23.01 -4.31
CA ILE A 160 -12.73 23.93 -5.06
C ILE A 160 -13.64 24.76 -5.97
N THR A 161 -14.25 25.80 -5.40
CA THR A 161 -15.14 26.69 -6.17
C THR A 161 -14.36 27.84 -6.81
N ARG A 162 -14.77 28.24 -8.02
CA ARG A 162 -14.28 29.46 -8.68
C ARG A 162 -14.50 30.71 -7.81
N GLN A 163 -15.58 30.72 -7.03
CA GLN A 163 -15.92 31.82 -6.12
C GLN A 163 -14.87 32.04 -5.02
N ASN A 164 -14.20 30.97 -4.57
CA ASN A 164 -13.17 31.03 -3.54
C ASN A 164 -11.74 31.06 -4.12
N MET A 165 -11.60 31.17 -5.45
CA MET A 165 -10.33 31.16 -6.16
C MET A 165 -10.01 32.52 -6.78
N THR A 166 -8.91 33.14 -6.34
CA THR A 166 -8.35 34.34 -6.99
C THR A 166 -7.47 33.92 -8.17
N PRO A 167 -7.35 34.72 -9.25
CA PRO A 167 -6.47 34.42 -10.38
C PRO A 167 -5.03 34.09 -9.99
N GLU A 168 -4.49 34.76 -8.98
CA GLU A 168 -3.11 34.57 -8.49
C GLU A 168 -2.93 33.19 -7.84
N LYS A 169 -3.90 32.79 -7.00
CA LYS A 169 -3.92 31.45 -6.38
C LYS A 169 -4.07 30.38 -7.45
N GLU A 170 -4.96 30.56 -8.42
CA GLU A 170 -5.15 29.61 -9.51
C GLU A 170 -3.86 29.44 -10.32
N LYS A 171 -3.20 30.56 -10.65
CA LYS A 171 -1.89 30.57 -11.32
C LYS A 171 -0.83 29.84 -10.49
N ALA A 172 -0.80 30.03 -9.17
CA ALA A 172 0.13 29.35 -8.28
C ALA A 172 -0.09 27.82 -8.25
N TYR A 173 -1.35 27.36 -8.14
CA TYR A 173 -1.67 25.93 -8.25
C TYR A 173 -1.25 25.35 -9.60
N LYS A 174 -1.60 26.02 -10.71
CA LYS A 174 -1.21 25.60 -12.06
C LYS A 174 0.31 25.56 -12.23
N ALA A 175 1.04 26.50 -11.65
CA ALA A 175 2.50 26.51 -11.73
C ALA A 175 3.12 25.27 -11.06
N VAL A 176 2.68 24.92 -9.84
CA VAL A 176 3.22 23.73 -9.15
C VAL A 176 2.77 22.43 -9.81
N LEU A 177 1.53 22.33 -10.30
CA LEU A 177 1.05 21.15 -11.04
C LEU A 177 1.89 20.94 -12.31
N ASN A 178 2.17 22.02 -13.07
CA ASN A 178 3.05 21.95 -14.23
C ASN A 178 4.47 21.55 -13.84
N GLN A 179 5.03 22.11 -12.76
CA GLN A 179 6.35 21.72 -12.26
C GLN A 179 6.40 20.21 -11.91
N ALA A 180 5.36 19.70 -11.23
CA ALA A 180 5.27 18.30 -10.84
C ALA A 180 5.19 17.36 -12.07
N LEU A 181 4.39 17.73 -13.09
CA LEU A 181 4.31 17.02 -14.36
C LEU A 181 5.66 17.00 -15.09
N GLN A 182 6.30 18.16 -15.25
CA GLN A 182 7.59 18.26 -15.94
C GLN A 182 8.70 17.50 -15.22
N THR A 183 8.68 17.47 -13.89
CA THR A 183 9.66 16.72 -13.08
C THR A 183 9.58 15.22 -13.36
N GLY A 184 8.38 14.62 -13.31
CA GLY A 184 8.20 13.20 -13.60
C GLY A 184 8.42 12.88 -15.07
N TYR A 185 7.93 13.71 -15.98
CA TYR A 185 8.12 13.52 -17.41
C TYR A 185 9.58 13.55 -17.83
N ALA A 186 10.40 14.44 -17.25
CA ALA A 186 11.83 14.46 -17.52
C ALA A 186 12.52 13.14 -17.15
N ILE A 187 12.06 12.45 -16.10
CA ILE A 187 12.53 11.11 -15.70
C ILE A 187 12.11 10.07 -16.74
N LEU A 188 10.83 10.05 -17.13
CA LEU A 188 10.33 9.09 -18.11
C LEU A 188 10.98 9.27 -19.48
N LYS A 189 11.12 10.53 -19.94
CA LYS A 189 11.72 10.89 -21.23
C LYS A 189 13.17 10.45 -21.38
N ARG A 190 13.95 10.46 -20.30
CA ARG A 190 15.35 9.95 -20.30
C ARG A 190 15.45 8.44 -20.06
N GLY A 191 14.32 7.73 -20.00
CA GLY A 191 14.26 6.28 -19.82
C GLY A 191 14.29 5.79 -18.37
N GLY A 192 13.96 6.65 -17.41
CA GLY A 192 13.71 6.24 -16.02
C GLY A 192 12.41 5.45 -15.85
N THR A 193 12.24 4.84 -14.68
CA THR A 193 11.08 4.00 -14.38
C THR A 193 9.84 4.79 -13.99
N SER A 194 8.66 4.17 -14.08
CA SER A 194 7.41 4.73 -13.59
C SER A 194 7.45 5.01 -12.08
N LEU A 195 8.06 4.14 -11.29
CA LEU A 195 8.29 4.34 -9.84
C LEU A 195 9.10 5.60 -9.54
N ASP A 196 10.21 5.82 -10.24
CA ASP A 196 11.05 7.01 -10.04
C ASP A 196 10.29 8.29 -10.41
N ALA A 197 9.52 8.25 -11.49
CA ALA A 197 8.74 9.38 -11.95
C ALA A 197 7.66 9.78 -10.94
N ILE A 198 6.86 8.82 -10.46
CA ILE A 198 5.77 9.12 -9.51
C ILE A 198 6.33 9.62 -8.17
N GLU A 199 7.43 9.06 -7.67
CA GLU A 199 8.04 9.50 -6.41
C GLU A 199 8.49 10.95 -6.52
N ALA A 200 9.26 11.29 -7.57
CA ALA A 200 9.76 12.65 -7.77
C ALA A 200 8.62 13.66 -7.97
N THR A 201 7.58 13.29 -8.72
CA THR A 201 6.41 14.13 -8.95
C THR A 201 5.62 14.39 -7.67
N ILE A 202 5.41 13.36 -6.84
CA ILE A 202 4.68 13.52 -5.57
C ILE A 202 5.51 14.36 -4.58
N ARG A 203 6.83 14.20 -4.53
CA ARG A 203 7.72 15.04 -3.70
C ARG A 203 7.57 16.53 -4.00
N VAL A 204 7.42 16.92 -5.29
CA VAL A 204 7.16 18.32 -5.65
C VAL A 204 5.87 18.85 -5.00
N MET A 205 4.82 18.03 -4.97
CA MET A 205 3.56 18.40 -4.33
C MET A 205 3.63 18.35 -2.80
N GLU A 206 4.37 17.40 -2.22
CA GLU A 206 4.63 17.33 -0.77
C GLU A 206 5.49 18.49 -0.25
N ASP A 207 6.40 19.02 -1.06
CA ASP A 207 7.24 20.17 -0.67
C ASP A 207 6.52 21.52 -0.89
N SER A 208 5.32 21.51 -1.45
CA SER A 208 4.54 22.72 -1.74
C SER A 208 3.46 22.97 -0.69
N PRO A 209 3.44 24.16 -0.03
CA PRO A 209 2.46 24.49 1.01
C PRO A 209 1.01 24.59 0.50
N LEU A 210 0.79 24.54 -0.81
CA LEU A 210 -0.53 24.64 -1.43
C LEU A 210 -1.34 23.34 -1.27
N PHE A 211 -0.67 22.19 -1.27
CA PHE A 211 -1.35 20.90 -1.26
C PHE A 211 -1.40 20.31 0.15
N ASN A 212 -2.39 19.44 0.38
CA ASN A 212 -2.55 18.76 1.66
C ASN A 212 -1.74 17.45 1.69
N ALA A 213 -0.42 17.58 1.57
CA ALA A 213 0.54 16.50 1.72
C ALA A 213 1.89 17.11 2.07
N GLY A 214 2.68 16.46 2.94
CA GLY A 214 3.93 17.04 3.43
C GLY A 214 3.74 18.48 3.96
N LYS A 215 4.52 19.42 3.42
CA LYS A 215 4.42 20.85 3.70
C LYS A 215 3.04 21.36 3.28
N GLY A 216 2.25 21.86 4.22
CA GLY A 216 0.87 22.29 3.93
C GLY A 216 -0.19 21.24 4.24
N ALA A 217 0.19 20.13 4.88
CA ALA A 217 -0.73 19.20 5.50
C ALA A 217 -1.71 19.90 6.46
N VAL A 218 -2.93 19.38 6.51
CA VAL A 218 -3.95 19.79 7.48
C VAL A 218 -3.58 19.35 8.89
N PHE A 219 -4.23 19.98 9.87
CA PHE A 219 -4.03 19.68 11.27
C PHE A 219 -5.09 18.74 11.83
N THR A 220 -4.65 17.85 12.72
CA THR A 220 -5.49 17.05 13.61
C THR A 220 -6.25 17.93 14.59
N HIS A 221 -7.20 17.34 15.31
CA HIS A 221 -7.90 17.98 16.43
C HIS A 221 -6.92 18.56 17.48
N GLU A 222 -5.81 17.85 17.74
CA GLU A 222 -4.77 18.29 18.68
C GLU A 222 -3.81 19.37 18.13
N GLY A 223 -4.02 19.87 16.91
CA GLY A 223 -3.14 20.87 16.32
C GLY A 223 -1.79 20.34 15.84
N LYS A 224 -1.71 19.05 15.46
CA LYS A 224 -0.51 18.41 14.90
C LYS A 224 -0.74 18.03 13.43
N ASN A 225 0.35 17.81 12.69
CA ASN A 225 0.28 17.20 11.37
C ASN A 225 0.59 15.72 11.48
N GLU A 226 -0.25 14.89 10.88
CA GLU A 226 -0.07 13.44 10.78
C GLU A 226 -0.23 13.05 9.32
N LEU A 227 0.77 12.41 8.74
CA LEU A 227 0.89 12.18 7.31
C LEU A 227 0.77 10.70 6.97
N ASP A 228 0.15 10.42 5.84
CA ASP A 228 -0.04 9.08 5.29
C ASP A 228 0.41 9.05 3.82
N ALA A 229 1.03 7.96 3.38
CA ALA A 229 1.35 7.75 1.97
C ALA A 229 1.48 6.27 1.61
N SER A 230 1.25 5.94 0.34
CA SER A 230 1.61 4.64 -0.22
C SER A 230 2.07 4.74 -1.68
N ILE A 231 2.80 3.72 -2.12
CA ILE A 231 3.30 3.54 -3.48
C ILE A 231 3.19 2.07 -3.88
N MET A 232 2.92 1.80 -5.15
CA MET A 232 2.76 0.45 -5.68
C MET A 232 3.37 0.31 -7.08
N ASP A 233 4.10 -0.79 -7.28
CA ASP A 233 4.69 -1.22 -8.55
C ASP A 233 3.74 -2.20 -9.25
N GLY A 234 3.24 -1.82 -10.42
CA GLY A 234 2.33 -2.65 -11.21
C GLY A 234 2.98 -3.87 -11.85
N SER A 235 4.31 -3.92 -11.96
CA SER A 235 5.03 -5.02 -12.61
C SER A 235 5.07 -6.29 -11.77
N ASN A 236 5.03 -6.16 -10.45
CA ASN A 236 5.22 -7.25 -9.49
C ASN A 236 4.29 -7.15 -8.26
N LEU A 237 3.40 -6.15 -8.23
CA LEU A 237 2.45 -5.87 -7.17
C LEU A 237 3.09 -5.55 -5.80
N LYS A 238 4.41 -5.32 -5.74
CA LYS A 238 5.04 -4.83 -4.52
C LYS A 238 4.49 -3.46 -4.19
N ALA A 239 4.30 -3.23 -2.90
CA ALA A 239 3.77 -1.99 -2.40
C ALA A 239 4.44 -1.62 -1.08
N GLY A 240 4.46 -0.33 -0.79
CA GLY A 240 4.93 0.21 0.47
C GLY A 240 4.03 1.33 0.95
N ALA A 241 3.83 1.41 2.25
CA ALA A 241 2.92 2.36 2.87
C ALA A 241 3.39 2.78 4.26
N ILE A 242 3.10 4.03 4.60
CA ILE A 242 3.24 4.58 5.94
C ILE A 242 1.99 5.34 6.36
N ALA A 243 1.66 5.32 7.65
CA ALA A 243 0.53 6.06 8.19
C ALA A 243 0.85 6.72 9.53
N GLY A 244 0.22 7.86 9.81
CA GLY A 244 0.30 8.57 11.09
C GLY A 244 1.70 9.04 11.46
N VAL A 245 2.55 9.38 10.49
CA VAL A 245 3.90 9.89 10.75
C VAL A 245 3.89 11.41 10.90
N THR A 246 4.82 11.94 11.69
CA THR A 246 4.78 13.33 12.17
C THR A 246 6.06 14.13 11.92
N VAL A 247 7.15 13.45 11.55
CA VAL A 247 8.47 14.08 11.35
C VAL A 247 9.14 13.76 10.02
N ILE A 248 8.50 12.97 9.15
CA ILE A 248 9.09 12.58 7.85
C ILE A 248 8.76 13.63 6.81
N ARG A 249 9.78 14.26 6.21
CA ARG A 249 9.59 15.34 5.23
C ARG A 249 8.76 14.91 4.03
N ASN A 250 9.14 13.78 3.42
CA ASN A 250 8.52 13.22 2.23
C ASN A 250 7.98 11.81 2.51
N PRO A 251 6.72 11.68 2.97
CA PRO A 251 6.06 10.40 3.20
C PRO A 251 6.15 9.42 2.02
N ILE A 252 5.97 9.89 0.78
CA ILE A 252 5.99 9.00 -0.40
C ILE A 252 7.34 8.27 -0.56
N SER A 253 8.45 8.96 -0.32
CA SER A 253 9.78 8.36 -0.41
C SER A 253 10.01 7.32 0.67
N THR A 254 9.47 7.53 1.87
CA THR A 254 9.57 6.52 2.93
C THR A 254 8.67 5.32 2.65
N ALA A 255 7.47 5.53 2.09
CA ALA A 255 6.62 4.45 1.61
C ALA A 255 7.37 3.59 0.58
N ARG A 256 8.10 4.20 -0.36
CA ARG A 256 8.98 3.47 -1.28
C ARG A 256 10.08 2.69 -0.57
N ARG A 257 10.71 3.27 0.46
CA ARG A 257 11.71 2.52 1.26
C ARG A 257 11.12 1.34 2.01
N VAL A 258 9.87 1.42 2.49
CA VAL A 258 9.18 0.26 3.08
C VAL A 258 9.08 -0.86 2.03
N MET A 259 8.67 -0.54 0.80
CA MET A 259 8.55 -1.50 -0.30
C MET A 259 9.89 -2.15 -0.68
N GLU A 260 10.98 -1.38 -0.76
CA GLU A 260 12.26 -1.82 -1.32
C GLU A 260 13.21 -2.41 -0.26
N HIS A 261 13.11 -1.98 1.00
CA HIS A 261 14.08 -2.26 2.05
C HIS A 261 13.46 -2.84 3.33
N SER A 262 12.28 -3.46 3.22
CA SER A 262 11.69 -4.24 4.30
C SER A 262 10.96 -5.47 3.76
N GLU A 263 10.61 -6.40 4.65
CA GLU A 263 9.76 -7.55 4.33
C GLU A 263 8.26 -7.21 4.44
N HIS A 264 7.92 -5.94 4.67
CA HIS A 264 6.58 -5.49 5.02
C HIS A 264 6.00 -4.56 3.95
N VAL A 265 4.67 -4.50 3.88
CA VAL A 265 3.94 -3.57 3.01
C VAL A 265 3.63 -2.26 3.72
N MET A 266 3.32 -2.28 5.01
CA MET A 266 2.83 -1.09 5.73
C MET A 266 3.47 -0.97 7.11
N MET A 267 3.88 0.26 7.45
CA MET A 267 4.34 0.63 8.80
C MET A 267 3.55 1.85 9.29
N MET A 268 3.51 2.10 10.61
CA MET A 268 2.80 3.27 11.13
C MET A 268 3.50 3.94 12.32
N GLY A 269 3.18 5.23 12.49
CA GLY A 269 3.59 6.06 13.62
C GLY A 269 5.09 5.99 13.90
N ARG A 270 5.44 5.87 15.17
CA ARG A 270 6.84 5.83 15.64
C ARG A 270 7.65 4.68 15.03
N GLY A 271 7.00 3.56 14.70
CA GLY A 271 7.68 2.43 14.05
C GLY A 271 8.14 2.80 12.64
N ALA A 272 7.26 3.46 11.87
CA ALA A 272 7.61 3.98 10.55
C ALA A 272 8.69 5.06 10.63
N GLU A 273 8.64 5.95 11.62
CA GLU A 273 9.67 7.00 11.82
C GLU A 273 11.03 6.42 12.23
N ALA A 274 11.06 5.40 13.08
CA ALA A 274 12.28 4.69 13.45
C ALA A 274 12.90 3.98 12.23
N PHE A 275 12.06 3.34 11.41
CA PHE A 275 12.49 2.76 10.13
C PHE A 275 13.03 3.84 9.18
N ALA A 276 12.31 4.95 9.00
CA ALA A 276 12.73 6.07 8.16
C ALA A 276 14.11 6.60 8.59
N LYS A 277 14.33 6.76 9.90
CA LYS A 277 15.64 7.14 10.45
C LYS A 277 16.73 6.13 10.10
N ALA A 278 16.46 4.83 10.24
CA ALA A 278 17.41 3.77 9.92
C ALA A 278 17.74 3.72 8.41
N GLN A 279 16.79 4.08 7.55
CA GLN A 279 16.96 4.16 6.09
C GLN A 279 17.59 5.49 5.61
N GLY A 280 17.96 6.38 6.54
CA GLY A 280 18.58 7.67 6.22
C GLY A 280 17.62 8.69 5.61
N MET A 281 16.32 8.58 5.89
CA MET A 281 15.31 9.53 5.41
C MET A 281 15.42 10.86 6.17
N GLU A 282 15.14 11.98 5.47
CA GLU A 282 15.15 13.31 6.08
C GLU A 282 14.00 13.46 7.08
N LEU A 283 14.36 13.62 8.35
CA LEU A 283 13.44 13.98 9.42
C LEU A 283 13.50 15.48 9.67
N VAL A 284 12.34 16.10 9.82
CA VAL A 284 12.17 17.55 10.01
C VAL A 284 11.49 17.86 11.33
N ASP A 285 11.74 19.06 11.85
CA ASP A 285 10.91 19.60 12.93
C ASP A 285 9.46 19.75 12.44
N PRO A 286 8.44 19.34 13.23
CA PRO A 286 7.03 19.45 12.83
C PRO A 286 6.60 20.84 12.35
N LYS A 287 7.28 21.92 12.76
CA LYS A 287 7.07 23.28 12.24
C LYS A 287 7.23 23.38 10.72
N TYR A 288 7.96 22.47 10.08
CA TYR A 288 8.08 22.42 8.62
C TYR A 288 6.72 22.28 7.93
N PHE A 289 5.81 21.50 8.51
CA PHE A 289 4.49 21.23 7.93
C PHE A 289 3.49 22.38 8.13
N TYR A 290 3.79 23.29 9.06
CA TYR A 290 2.90 24.38 9.45
C TYR A 290 2.68 25.36 8.30
N THR A 291 1.41 25.71 8.09
CA THR A 291 1.03 26.90 7.32
C THR A 291 -0.10 27.62 8.05
N GLU A 292 -0.05 28.95 8.04
CA GLU A 292 -1.06 29.78 8.69
C GLU A 292 -2.46 29.52 8.12
N ALA A 293 -2.58 29.33 6.80
CA ALA A 293 -3.84 29.04 6.15
C ALA A 293 -4.49 27.73 6.66
N ARG A 294 -3.69 26.67 6.84
CA ARG A 294 -4.20 25.38 7.36
C ARG A 294 -4.52 25.46 8.85
N TRP A 295 -3.73 26.22 9.61
CA TRP A 295 -3.98 26.46 11.03
C TRP A 295 -5.31 27.19 11.24
N ASN A 296 -5.54 28.28 10.50
CA ASN A 296 -6.82 29.00 10.52
C ASN A 296 -7.99 28.10 10.10
N GLY A 297 -7.75 27.17 9.17
CA GLY A 297 -8.72 26.13 8.81
C GLY A 297 -9.10 25.22 9.98
N LEU A 298 -8.15 24.81 10.81
CA LEU A 298 -8.43 24.07 12.05
C LEU A 298 -9.22 24.92 13.05
N GLN A 299 -8.81 26.17 13.29
CA GLN A 299 -9.49 27.04 14.25
C GLN A 299 -10.97 27.24 13.88
N LYS A 300 -11.25 27.42 12.59
CA LYS A 300 -12.63 27.49 12.08
C LYS A 300 -13.39 26.18 12.34
N ALA A 301 -12.81 25.03 12.01
CA ALA A 301 -13.46 23.73 12.22
C ALA A 301 -13.75 23.45 13.72
N LEU A 302 -12.85 23.85 14.62
CA LEU A 302 -13.06 23.73 16.07
C LEU A 302 -14.16 24.65 16.58
N ALA A 303 -14.33 25.84 15.99
CA ALA A 303 -15.41 26.76 16.33
C ALA A 303 -16.77 26.23 15.85
N GLU A 304 -16.84 25.72 14.62
CA GLU A 304 -18.05 25.12 14.04
C GLU A 304 -18.52 23.89 14.84
N GLU A 305 -17.60 23.00 15.23
CA GLU A 305 -17.90 21.83 16.07
C GLU A 305 -18.50 22.24 17.43
N LYS A 306 -18.00 23.30 18.06
CA LYS A 306 -18.57 23.82 19.31
C LYS A 306 -20.00 24.34 19.12
N VAL A 307 -20.24 25.12 18.07
CA VAL A 307 -21.56 25.67 17.76
C VAL A 307 -22.58 24.55 17.48
N GLN A 308 -22.19 23.49 16.78
CA GLN A 308 -23.07 22.34 16.55
C GLN A 308 -23.44 21.62 17.85
N LEU A 309 -22.47 21.44 18.76
CA LEU A 309 -22.74 20.84 20.07
C LEU A 309 -23.68 21.71 20.91
N ASP A 310 -23.52 23.03 20.87
CA ASP A 310 -24.35 23.98 21.63
C ASP A 310 -25.80 24.07 21.10
N HIS A 311 -26.04 23.76 19.81
CA HIS A 311 -27.36 23.76 19.19
C HIS A 311 -28.04 22.38 19.11
N SER A 312 -27.39 21.32 19.60
CA SER A 312 -28.02 20.01 19.76
C SER A 312 -28.91 20.01 21.02
N GLU A 313 -30.22 20.25 20.85
CA GLU A 313 -31.17 20.17 21.96
C GLU A 313 -31.15 18.76 22.60
N PRO A 314 -31.18 18.65 23.94
CA PRO A 314 -31.35 17.36 24.60
C PRO A 314 -32.70 16.77 24.17
N ALA A 315 -32.67 15.52 23.71
CA ALA A 315 -33.85 14.79 23.24
C ALA A 315 -35.08 15.02 24.15
N PRO A 316 -36.26 15.31 23.59
CA PRO A 316 -37.45 15.59 24.40
C PRO A 316 -37.74 14.39 25.30
N LYS A 317 -37.87 14.66 26.60
CA LYS A 317 -38.30 13.66 27.59
C LYS A 317 -39.67 13.12 27.17
N PRO A 318 -39.90 11.80 27.20
CA PRO A 318 -41.20 11.25 26.83
C PRO A 318 -42.26 11.74 27.81
N ASP A 319 -43.22 12.50 27.28
CA ASP A 319 -44.45 12.90 27.96
C ASP A 319 -45.26 11.63 28.31
N LYS A 320 -45.64 11.50 29.59
CA LYS A 320 -46.37 10.35 30.14
C LYS A 320 -47.89 10.57 30.19
N THR A 321 -48.44 11.48 29.40
CA THR A 321 -49.88 11.78 29.42
C THR A 321 -50.57 11.69 28.06
N GLN A 322 -50.52 10.52 27.40
CA GLN A 322 -51.50 10.16 26.36
C GLN A 322 -51.58 8.64 26.11
N ALA A 323 -52.82 8.12 26.09
CA ALA A 323 -53.19 6.72 25.84
C ALA A 323 -53.08 6.36 24.34
N PRO A 324 -52.98 5.06 23.96
CA PRO A 324 -52.45 4.66 22.67
C PRO A 324 -53.48 4.80 21.55
N ALA A 325 -53.21 5.70 20.59
CA ALA A 325 -53.88 5.70 19.30
C ALA A 325 -53.09 4.86 18.28
N LYS A 326 -53.89 4.11 17.50
CA LYS A 326 -53.61 3.15 16.42
C LYS A 326 -52.25 3.26 15.69
N THR A 327 -51.67 2.08 15.48
CA THR A 327 -50.42 1.74 14.77
C THR A 327 -49.95 2.70 13.66
N PRO A 328 -48.71 3.19 13.77
CA PRO A 328 -47.87 3.48 12.62
C PRO A 328 -46.65 2.55 12.56
N LYS A 329 -46.39 2.11 11.33
CA LYS A 329 -45.20 1.47 10.72
C LYS A 329 -43.99 1.21 11.63
N ALA A 330 -43.47 -0.02 11.50
CA ALA A 330 -42.27 -0.53 12.18
C ALA A 330 -41.16 0.53 12.30
N ARG A 331 -40.91 0.96 13.54
CA ARG A 331 -39.70 1.72 13.89
C ARG A 331 -38.50 0.77 13.83
N PRO A 332 -37.36 1.16 13.24
CA PRO A 332 -36.15 0.36 13.32
C PRO A 332 -35.76 0.22 14.79
N ILE A 333 -35.38 -1.00 15.17
CA ILE A 333 -34.80 -1.32 16.47
C ILE A 333 -33.54 -0.46 16.65
N LYS A 334 -33.53 0.44 17.64
CA LYS A 334 -32.31 1.13 18.07
C LYS A 334 -31.41 0.11 18.77
N THR A 335 -30.49 -0.49 18.03
CA THR A 335 -29.30 -1.08 18.63
C THR A 335 -28.45 0.05 19.21
N SER A 336 -27.86 -0.17 20.39
CA SER A 336 -27.07 0.79 21.18
C SER A 336 -25.71 1.17 20.55
N TRP A 337 -25.60 1.07 19.23
CA TRP A 337 -24.41 1.35 18.41
C TRP A 337 -24.84 1.95 17.06
N ALA A 338 -25.89 2.77 17.06
CA ALA A 338 -26.14 3.66 15.93
C ALA A 338 -25.04 4.73 15.95
N PRO A 339 -24.17 4.84 14.92
CA PRO A 339 -23.25 5.95 14.83
C PRO A 339 -24.06 7.23 14.84
N ASP A 340 -23.69 8.13 15.74
CA ASP A 340 -24.24 9.47 15.78
C ASP A 340 -24.08 10.09 14.38
N PRO A 341 -25.17 10.50 13.70
CA PRO A 341 -25.10 11.08 12.36
C PRO A 341 -24.27 12.38 12.32
N THR A 342 -23.88 12.93 13.47
CA THR A 342 -23.03 14.12 13.59
C THR A 342 -21.52 13.87 13.48
N ILE A 343 -21.04 12.62 13.40
CA ILE A 343 -19.58 12.35 13.29
C ILE A 343 -19.05 12.57 11.86
N PHE A 344 -19.93 12.53 10.84
CA PHE A 344 -19.55 12.56 9.43
C PHE A 344 -20.15 13.75 8.67
N ASP A 345 -20.23 14.91 9.32
CA ASP A 345 -20.79 16.09 8.68
C ASP A 345 -19.98 16.54 7.45
N GLU A 346 -20.73 16.78 6.38
CA GLU A 346 -20.32 17.10 5.03
C GLU A 346 -19.68 18.50 5.01
N GLY A 347 -18.34 18.55 4.95
CA GLY A 347 -17.66 19.85 4.86
C GLY A 347 -16.15 19.89 5.15
N LYS A 348 -15.51 18.75 5.42
CA LYS A 348 -14.07 18.71 5.72
C LYS A 348 -13.26 18.55 4.43
N LYS A 349 -12.75 19.69 3.94
CA LYS A 349 -11.87 19.86 2.77
C LYS A 349 -10.91 18.68 2.58
N TYR A 350 -11.20 17.83 1.59
CA TYR A 350 -10.35 16.71 1.19
C TYR A 350 -9.24 17.26 0.29
N GLY A 351 -8.00 16.98 0.64
CA GLY A 351 -6.86 17.28 -0.21
C GLY A 351 -5.91 16.12 -0.12
N THR A 352 -5.69 15.43 -1.22
CA THR A 352 -4.74 14.34 -1.32
C THR A 352 -4.01 14.54 -2.63
N VAL A 353 -2.70 14.33 -2.63
CA VAL A 353 -1.90 14.41 -3.85
C VAL A 353 -1.59 13.01 -4.32
N GLY A 354 -1.41 12.85 -5.62
CA GLY A 354 -1.10 11.54 -6.15
C GLY A 354 -0.71 11.56 -7.61
N CYS A 355 -0.13 10.45 -8.04
CA CYS A 355 0.44 10.32 -9.37
C CYS A 355 0.37 8.87 -9.85
N VAL A 356 0.07 8.70 -11.13
CA VAL A 356 0.18 7.43 -11.85
C VAL A 356 1.03 7.62 -13.10
N ALA A 357 1.85 6.63 -13.44
CA ALA A 357 2.76 6.69 -14.58
C ALA A 357 2.81 5.37 -15.35
N LEU A 358 2.98 5.48 -16.67
CA LEU A 358 3.36 4.41 -17.59
C LEU A 358 4.74 4.76 -18.16
N ASP A 359 5.71 3.87 -17.96
CA ASP A 359 7.07 4.05 -18.50
C ASP A 359 7.28 3.34 -19.85
N ARG A 360 8.48 3.52 -20.41
CA ARG A 360 8.85 2.94 -21.71
C ARG A 360 9.00 1.42 -21.70
N PHE A 361 9.07 0.80 -20.52
CA PHE A 361 9.15 -0.64 -20.36
C PHE A 361 7.75 -1.27 -20.25
N GLY A 362 6.69 -0.44 -20.28
CA GLY A 362 5.32 -0.88 -20.14
C GLY A 362 4.90 -1.07 -18.67
N ASN A 363 5.67 -0.54 -17.72
CA ASN A 363 5.35 -0.66 -16.29
C ASN A 363 4.49 0.50 -15.82
N LEU A 364 3.42 0.14 -15.11
CA LEU A 364 2.55 1.05 -14.39
C LEU A 364 3.01 1.20 -12.95
N ALA A 365 2.90 2.40 -12.40
CA ALA A 365 3.08 2.66 -10.99
C ALA A 365 2.07 3.69 -10.49
N ALA A 366 1.69 3.59 -9.21
CA ALA A 366 0.80 4.53 -8.54
C ALA A 366 1.36 4.94 -7.19
N GLY A 367 1.10 6.19 -6.79
CA GLY A 367 1.44 6.69 -5.47
C GLY A 367 0.50 7.79 -5.01
N THR A 368 0.23 7.81 -3.70
CA THR A 368 -0.71 8.75 -3.06
C THR A 368 -0.14 9.22 -1.73
N SER A 369 -0.28 10.51 -1.42
CA SER A 369 0.20 11.12 -0.17
C SER A 369 -0.79 12.16 0.36
N THR A 370 -0.96 12.24 1.69
CA THR A 370 -1.94 13.14 2.32
C THR A 370 -1.57 13.54 3.74
N GLY A 371 -2.08 14.70 4.18
CA GLY A 371 -2.22 15.06 5.60
C GLY A 371 -3.50 14.52 6.26
N GLY A 372 -4.39 13.89 5.49
CA GLY A 372 -5.69 13.43 5.93
C GLY A 372 -6.74 14.55 5.93
N MET A 373 -7.59 14.58 6.96
CA MET A 373 -8.68 15.55 7.08
C MET A 373 -8.41 16.57 8.18
N THR A 374 -8.82 17.82 7.95
CA THR A 374 -8.82 18.86 9.00
C THR A 374 -9.66 18.39 10.19
N ASN A 375 -9.14 18.60 11.39
CA ASN A 375 -9.79 18.22 12.64
C ASN A 375 -10.00 16.69 12.78
N LYS A 376 -9.13 15.87 12.17
CA LYS A 376 -9.13 14.42 12.39
C LYS A 376 -8.70 14.08 13.82
N ARG A 377 -9.28 13.02 14.40
CA ARG A 377 -9.06 12.58 15.79
C ARG A 377 -8.36 11.22 15.84
N TYR A 378 -7.71 10.94 16.97
CA TYR A 378 -7.31 9.59 17.42
C TYR A 378 -6.40 8.80 16.46
N GLY A 379 -5.59 9.48 15.64
CA GLY A 379 -4.74 8.81 14.65
C GLY A 379 -5.52 8.23 13.48
N ARG A 380 -6.65 8.84 13.10
CA ARG A 380 -7.45 8.44 11.92
C ARG A 380 -6.57 8.30 10.69
N VAL A 381 -6.68 7.14 10.05
CA VAL A 381 -6.02 6.79 8.79
C VAL A 381 -7.04 6.82 7.66
N GLY A 382 -6.72 7.51 6.57
CA GLY A 382 -7.56 7.58 5.37
C GLY A 382 -7.27 6.45 4.37
N ASP A 383 -7.72 6.64 3.14
CA ASP A 383 -7.54 5.73 2.01
C ASP A 383 -6.14 5.74 1.41
N ALA A 384 -5.44 6.88 1.47
CA ALA A 384 -4.13 7.09 0.83
C ALA A 384 -3.06 6.03 1.16
N PRO A 385 -2.88 5.54 2.41
CA PRO A 385 -1.90 4.50 2.70
C PRO A 385 -2.45 3.07 2.52
N ILE A 386 -3.71 2.91 2.14
CA ILE A 386 -4.38 1.61 2.03
C ILE A 386 -4.35 1.15 0.57
N ILE A 387 -3.52 0.14 0.30
CA ILE A 387 -3.41 -0.48 -1.02
C ILE A 387 -4.75 -1.06 -1.45
N GLY A 388 -5.17 -0.76 -2.67
CA GLY A 388 -6.48 -1.11 -3.22
C GLY A 388 -7.59 -0.09 -2.92
N ALA A 389 -7.41 0.81 -1.94
CA ALA A 389 -8.36 1.90 -1.71
C ALA A 389 -7.86 3.20 -2.38
N GLY A 390 -6.83 3.82 -1.81
CA GLY A 390 -6.28 5.09 -2.29
C GLY A 390 -5.25 4.93 -3.40
N THR A 391 -4.48 3.83 -3.37
CA THR A 391 -3.40 3.55 -4.33
C THR A 391 -3.50 2.12 -4.83
N TYR A 392 -3.42 1.92 -6.14
CA TYR A 392 -3.34 0.58 -6.73
C TYR A 392 -2.59 0.62 -8.06
N ALA A 393 -1.80 -0.41 -8.38
CA ALA A 393 -1.18 -0.55 -9.69
C ALA A 393 -1.05 -2.02 -10.08
N ASN A 394 -1.41 -2.34 -11.33
CA ASN A 394 -1.20 -3.66 -11.94
C ASN A 394 -0.99 -3.50 -13.45
N ASN A 395 0.14 -4.03 -13.97
CA ASN A 395 0.46 -3.99 -15.41
C ASN A 395 -0.58 -4.71 -16.28
N ALA A 396 -1.35 -5.64 -15.71
CA ALA A 396 -2.42 -6.33 -16.43
C ALA A 396 -3.64 -5.41 -16.69
N THR A 397 -3.84 -4.37 -15.88
CA THR A 397 -5.03 -3.52 -15.89
C THR A 397 -4.64 -2.04 -15.92
N CYS A 398 -4.54 -1.41 -14.74
CA CYS A 398 -4.34 0.02 -14.57
C CYS A 398 -3.58 0.38 -13.28
N ALA A 399 -3.07 1.60 -13.26
CA ALA A 399 -2.64 2.31 -12.07
C ALA A 399 -3.72 3.34 -11.68
N VAL A 400 -4.00 3.46 -10.38
CA VAL A 400 -5.02 4.33 -9.80
C VAL A 400 -4.46 5.05 -8.58
N SER A 401 -4.73 6.35 -8.50
CA SER A 401 -4.53 7.19 -7.32
C SER A 401 -5.79 7.97 -7.03
N ALA A 402 -6.20 8.02 -5.76
CA ALA A 402 -7.49 8.53 -5.35
C ALA A 402 -7.41 9.76 -4.43
N THR A 403 -8.49 10.53 -4.40
CA THR A 403 -8.67 11.66 -3.49
C THR A 403 -10.14 11.84 -3.14
N GLY A 404 -10.46 12.01 -1.85
CA GLY A 404 -11.82 12.30 -1.41
C GLY A 404 -12.06 11.93 0.05
N HIS A 405 -13.30 11.56 0.34
CA HIS A 405 -13.69 11.11 1.68
C HIS A 405 -13.21 9.67 1.94
N GLY A 406 -12.01 9.54 2.50
CA GLY A 406 -11.28 8.27 2.64
C GLY A 406 -12.06 7.08 3.20
N GLU A 407 -12.98 7.28 4.14
CA GLU A 407 -13.83 6.24 4.70
C GLU A 407 -14.66 5.52 3.61
N TYR A 408 -15.20 6.25 2.64
CA TYR A 408 -15.95 5.68 1.52
C TYR A 408 -15.06 4.99 0.51
N PHE A 409 -13.84 5.49 0.32
CA PHE A 409 -12.85 4.91 -0.59
C PHE A 409 -12.32 3.58 -0.05
N ILE A 410 -12.06 3.48 1.26
CA ILE A 410 -11.71 2.23 1.94
C ILE A 410 -12.86 1.23 1.82
N ARG A 411 -14.08 1.62 2.21
CA ARG A 411 -15.24 0.72 2.23
C ARG A 411 -15.68 0.24 0.83
N SER A 412 -15.33 0.99 -0.21
CA SER A 412 -15.64 0.64 -1.60
C SER A 412 -14.45 0.04 -2.35
N VAL A 413 -13.27 -0.01 -1.72
CA VAL A 413 -12.01 -0.51 -2.30
C VAL A 413 -11.74 0.10 -3.68
N VAL A 414 -11.88 1.43 -3.78
CA VAL A 414 -12.04 2.16 -5.06
C VAL A 414 -10.94 1.83 -6.08
N GLY A 415 -9.66 1.89 -5.68
CA GLY A 415 -8.55 1.61 -6.59
C GLY A 415 -8.59 0.20 -7.17
N TYR A 416 -8.84 -0.81 -6.33
CA TYR A 416 -8.93 -2.21 -6.77
C TYR A 416 -10.20 -2.49 -7.56
N ASP A 417 -11.35 -1.91 -7.19
CA ASP A 417 -12.62 -2.13 -7.88
C ASP A 417 -12.55 -1.65 -9.35
N ILE A 418 -11.82 -0.57 -9.63
CA ILE A 418 -11.55 -0.12 -11.01
C ILE A 418 -10.74 -1.18 -11.77
N SER A 419 -9.63 -1.66 -11.19
CA SER A 419 -8.82 -2.73 -11.78
C SER A 419 -9.65 -4.00 -12.01
N ALA A 420 -10.44 -4.41 -11.02
CA ALA A 420 -11.27 -5.62 -11.07
C ALA A 420 -12.36 -5.51 -12.15
N LEU A 421 -12.95 -4.34 -12.36
CA LEU A 421 -13.91 -4.13 -13.44
C LEU A 421 -13.26 -4.22 -14.82
N MET A 422 -12.03 -3.72 -14.97
CA MET A 422 -11.26 -3.92 -16.21
C MET A 422 -10.94 -5.40 -16.43
N GLU A 423 -10.46 -6.09 -15.39
CA GLU A 423 -10.04 -7.49 -15.47
C GLU A 423 -11.21 -8.45 -15.69
N TYR A 424 -12.26 -8.33 -14.88
CA TYR A 424 -13.34 -9.31 -14.82
C TYR A 424 -14.48 -9.02 -15.78
N LYS A 425 -14.65 -7.76 -16.21
CA LYS A 425 -15.70 -7.35 -17.16
C LYS A 425 -15.17 -6.80 -18.48
N GLY A 426 -13.84 -6.68 -18.64
CA GLY A 426 -13.25 -6.14 -19.87
C GLY A 426 -13.59 -4.67 -20.11
N LEU A 427 -13.95 -3.91 -19.07
CA LEU A 427 -14.25 -2.48 -19.22
C LEU A 427 -12.98 -1.69 -19.57
N SER A 428 -13.15 -0.59 -20.31
CA SER A 428 -12.09 0.40 -20.48
C SER A 428 -11.77 1.07 -19.13
N VAL A 429 -10.56 1.63 -18.99
CA VAL A 429 -10.19 2.37 -17.77
C VAL A 429 -11.14 3.54 -17.49
N THR A 430 -11.62 4.20 -18.54
CA THR A 430 -12.60 5.30 -18.44
C THR A 430 -13.95 4.80 -17.94
N ASP A 431 -14.48 3.72 -18.51
CA ASP A 431 -15.78 3.18 -18.11
C ASP A 431 -15.73 2.60 -16.69
N ALA A 432 -14.67 1.87 -16.36
CA ALA A 432 -14.46 1.33 -15.02
C ALA A 432 -14.33 2.46 -13.97
N ALA A 433 -13.53 3.49 -14.23
CA ALA A 433 -13.36 4.61 -13.31
C ALA A 433 -14.66 5.41 -13.14
N ASN A 434 -15.42 5.66 -14.22
CA ASN A 434 -16.72 6.32 -14.14
C ASN A 434 -17.76 5.49 -13.37
N GLU A 435 -17.81 4.18 -13.61
CA GLU A 435 -18.69 3.24 -12.91
C GLU A 435 -18.45 3.27 -11.39
N VAL A 436 -17.18 3.31 -10.97
CA VAL A 436 -16.84 3.38 -9.55
C VAL A 436 -17.12 4.77 -8.96
N VAL A 437 -16.60 5.84 -9.56
CA VAL A 437 -16.63 7.19 -8.97
C VAL A 437 -17.97 7.88 -9.14
N MET A 438 -18.58 7.80 -10.33
CA MET A 438 -19.80 8.55 -10.65
C MET A 438 -21.07 7.78 -10.26
N ARG A 439 -20.99 6.45 -10.07
CA ARG A 439 -22.14 5.62 -9.69
C ARG A 439 -21.98 5.00 -8.30
N LYS A 440 -21.09 4.02 -8.13
CA LYS A 440 -21.00 3.24 -6.87
C LYS A 440 -20.67 4.11 -5.66
N LEU A 441 -19.73 5.04 -5.81
CA LEU A 441 -19.29 5.93 -4.74
C LEU A 441 -20.39 6.94 -4.38
N VAL A 442 -21.03 7.57 -5.38
CA VAL A 442 -22.17 8.49 -5.19
C VAL A 442 -23.33 7.80 -4.49
N GLN A 443 -23.69 6.57 -4.89
CA GLN A 443 -24.76 5.80 -4.25
C GLN A 443 -24.52 5.52 -2.76
N ARG A 444 -23.26 5.55 -2.32
CA ARG A 444 -22.87 5.38 -0.92
C ARG A 444 -22.81 6.70 -0.16
N GLY A 445 -22.95 7.85 -0.83
CA GLY A 445 -22.75 9.18 -0.26
C GLY A 445 -21.27 9.61 -0.22
N GLY A 446 -20.40 8.94 -0.98
CA GLY A 446 -19.00 9.31 -1.07
C GLY A 446 -18.74 10.41 -2.08
N GLU A 447 -17.93 11.40 -1.71
CA GLU A 447 -17.45 12.46 -2.59
C GLU A 447 -15.93 12.33 -2.82
N GLY A 448 -15.49 12.55 -4.06
CA GLY A 448 -14.08 12.58 -4.46
C GLY A 448 -13.85 12.33 -5.95
N GLY A 449 -12.65 11.87 -6.27
CA GLY A 449 -12.24 11.50 -7.62
C GLY A 449 -11.01 10.61 -7.65
N VAL A 450 -10.65 10.17 -8.84
CA VAL A 450 -9.43 9.38 -9.09
C VAL A 450 -8.74 9.88 -10.35
N ILE A 451 -7.45 9.61 -10.44
CA ILE A 451 -6.75 9.49 -11.71
C ILE A 451 -6.46 8.01 -11.96
N ALA A 452 -6.65 7.56 -13.19
CA ALA A 452 -6.36 6.20 -13.61
C ALA A 452 -5.68 6.18 -14.98
N LEU A 453 -4.74 5.25 -15.15
CA LEU A 453 -3.93 5.08 -16.35
C LEU A 453 -3.81 3.58 -16.66
N ASP A 454 -4.18 3.17 -17.87
CA ASP A 454 -3.98 1.79 -18.32
C ASP A 454 -2.65 1.58 -19.06
N ARG A 455 -2.33 0.32 -19.31
CA ARG A 455 -1.11 -0.09 -20.05
C ARG A 455 -1.07 0.42 -21.49
N ASN A 456 -2.16 0.92 -22.05
CA ASN A 456 -2.22 1.43 -23.41
C ASN A 456 -1.97 2.94 -23.48
N GLY A 457 -1.84 3.62 -22.33
CA GLY A 457 -1.70 5.06 -22.25
C GLY A 457 -3.05 5.79 -22.20
N ASN A 458 -4.16 5.07 -22.00
CA ASN A 458 -5.47 5.70 -21.84
C ASN A 458 -5.59 6.27 -20.42
N VAL A 459 -6.11 7.50 -20.33
CA VAL A 459 -6.22 8.25 -19.07
C VAL A 459 -7.69 8.44 -18.74
N ALA A 460 -8.04 8.22 -17.46
CA ALA A 460 -9.33 8.59 -16.89
C ALA A 460 -9.10 9.48 -15.65
N MET A 461 -9.88 10.56 -15.50
CA MET A 461 -9.80 11.44 -14.33
C MET A 461 -11.19 11.84 -13.78
N PRO A 462 -12.10 10.88 -13.51
CA PRO A 462 -13.44 11.21 -13.04
C PRO A 462 -13.43 11.73 -11.60
N PHE A 463 -14.32 12.67 -11.32
CA PHE A 463 -14.58 13.20 -9.98
C PHE A 463 -16.04 13.64 -9.88
N ASN A 464 -16.64 13.39 -8.71
CA ASN A 464 -18.03 13.76 -8.43
C ASN A 464 -18.14 15.00 -7.52
N SER A 465 -17.01 15.51 -7.01
CA SER A 465 -16.89 16.80 -6.31
C SER A 465 -17.08 18.00 -7.25
N GLU A 466 -17.06 19.21 -6.70
CA GLU A 466 -17.14 20.45 -7.50
C GLU A 466 -15.89 20.68 -8.36
N GLY A 467 -14.71 20.37 -7.82
CA GLY A 467 -13.45 20.47 -8.55
C GLY A 467 -12.44 19.42 -8.11
N MET A 468 -11.43 19.22 -8.95
CA MET A 468 -10.27 18.38 -8.71
C MET A 468 -9.06 18.96 -9.44
N TYR A 469 -8.03 19.37 -8.69
CA TYR A 469 -6.73 19.73 -9.26
C TYR A 469 -6.15 18.49 -9.95
N ARG A 470 -5.96 18.53 -11.26
CA ARG A 470 -5.49 17.38 -12.03
C ARG A 470 -4.68 17.82 -13.25
N GLY A 471 -3.90 16.91 -13.80
CA GLY A 471 -3.21 17.15 -15.05
C GLY A 471 -2.54 15.90 -15.58
N TYR A 472 -2.09 15.97 -16.83
CA TYR A 472 -1.36 14.90 -17.46
C TYR A 472 -0.28 15.45 -18.39
N ILE A 473 0.68 14.60 -18.72
CA ILE A 473 1.67 14.81 -19.78
C ILE A 473 1.92 13.50 -20.52
N LYS A 474 1.92 13.55 -21.85
CA LYS A 474 2.09 12.39 -22.74
C LYS A 474 3.49 12.35 -23.35
N ALA A 475 3.79 11.27 -24.08
CA ALA A 475 5.09 10.99 -24.68
C ALA A 475 5.62 12.14 -25.56
N ASP A 476 4.75 12.78 -26.34
CA ASP A 476 5.07 13.91 -27.22
C ASP A 476 5.32 15.23 -26.47
N GLY A 477 5.12 15.25 -25.14
CA GLY A 477 5.24 16.44 -24.31
C GLY A 477 3.97 17.28 -24.25
N SER A 478 2.88 16.87 -24.92
CA SER A 478 1.57 17.49 -24.74
C SER A 478 1.14 17.34 -23.28
N SER A 479 0.77 18.46 -22.66
CA SER A 479 0.42 18.52 -21.25
C SER A 479 -0.74 19.46 -20.99
N GLU A 480 -1.56 19.12 -20.00
CA GLU A 480 -2.71 19.92 -19.62
C GLU A 480 -2.92 19.88 -18.11
N VAL A 481 -3.35 21.01 -17.54
CA VAL A 481 -3.75 21.13 -16.13
C VAL A 481 -5.19 21.63 -16.08
N LEU A 482 -6.02 20.90 -15.35
CA LEU A 482 -7.45 21.13 -15.19
C LEU A 482 -7.79 21.23 -13.70
N ILE A 483 -8.82 22.00 -13.36
CA ILE A 483 -9.24 22.20 -11.96
C ILE A 483 -10.73 21.97 -11.83
N TYR A 484 -11.50 22.55 -12.74
CA TYR A 484 -12.97 22.50 -12.71
C TYR A 484 -13.49 21.43 -13.69
N LYS A 485 -14.82 21.35 -13.81
CA LYS A 485 -15.52 20.37 -14.67
C LYS A 485 -15.52 20.76 -16.14
N ASP A 486 -15.50 22.04 -16.43
CA ASP A 486 -15.52 22.65 -17.76
C ASP A 486 -14.13 22.73 -18.42
#